data_AF-A0A965QRI8-F1
#
_entry.id   AF-A0A965QRI8-F1
#
_cell.length_a   1.000
_cell.length_b   1.000
_cell.length_c   1.000
_cell.angle_alpha   90.00
_cell.angle_beta   90.00
_cell.angle_gamma   90.00
#
_symmetry.space_group_name_H-M   'P 1'
#
loop_
_entity.id
_entity.type
_entity.pdbx_description
1 polymer ?
#
loop_
_entity_poly.entity_id
_entity_poly.type
_entity_poly.pdbx_seq_one_letter_code
_entity_poly.pdbx_strand_id
1 'polypeptide(L)'
;MPLHDVGYRAWQGALRPRGLAATVIAGTGIRLAWKSQWLRRAVFFAWSPALVFAGGFFAFEQAVEERLLGDEADVLRAGGAFDGLGMIGVMLADALGAAADADVDETRRIVWARLLLAFMRAPQAILLAIVIGLVAPPLVSGDLRAKAWLVYFTRPLGRSEYILGKAAVLAAIVSLITMVPALTLWLVGVLVSPSVTVAAATWDLPVRIALASAALTVPTVLLALAYSSLTTESRIAAFAW
;
A
#
# COMPACT_ATOMS: atom_id res chain seq x y z
N MET A 1 -13.38 49.50 13.51
CA MET A 1 -14.64 48.82 13.89
C MET A 1 -14.48 48.36 15.33
N PRO A 2 -15.28 48.85 16.30
CA PRO A 2 -15.03 48.54 17.69
C PRO A 2 -15.59 47.15 18.06
N LEU A 3 -14.73 46.30 18.63
CA LEU A 3 -15.07 44.99 19.20
C LEU A 3 -15.80 45.18 20.54
N HIS A 4 -17.08 45.51 20.52
CA HIS A 4 -17.90 45.69 21.73
C HIS A 4 -18.79 44.48 22.08
N ASP A 5 -18.66 43.35 21.37
CA ASP A 5 -19.49 42.16 21.62
C ASP A 5 -18.61 40.91 21.78
N VAL A 6 -17.96 40.80 22.93
CA VAL A 6 -17.12 39.65 23.33
C VAL A 6 -17.78 38.86 24.47
N GLY A 7 -19.11 38.77 24.45
CA GLY A 7 -19.85 37.91 25.38
C GLY A 7 -19.61 36.44 25.07
N TYR A 8 -19.47 35.61 26.11
CA TYR A 8 -19.48 34.15 25.97
C TYR A 8 -20.80 33.71 25.35
N ARG A 9 -20.77 33.16 24.13
CA ARG A 9 -21.94 32.54 23.51
C ARG A 9 -22.00 31.08 23.92
N ALA A 10 -23.17 30.63 24.39
CA ALA A 10 -23.40 29.21 24.62
C ALA A 10 -23.21 28.42 23.32
N TRP A 11 -22.47 27.32 23.39
CA TRP A 11 -22.27 26.43 22.26
C TRP A 11 -23.60 25.79 21.85
N GLN A 12 -24.08 26.07 20.63
CA GLN A 12 -25.34 25.57 20.09
C GLN A 12 -25.19 24.32 19.19
N GLY A 13 -23.97 23.79 19.07
CA GLY A 13 -23.71 22.64 18.18
C GLY A 13 -24.13 21.30 18.81
N ALA A 14 -24.62 20.38 17.99
CA ALA A 14 -24.87 19.01 18.41
C ALA A 14 -23.56 18.27 18.74
N LEU A 15 -23.53 17.56 19.88
CA LEU A 15 -22.42 16.68 20.23
C LEU A 15 -22.37 15.54 19.21
N ARG A 16 -21.22 15.34 18.55
CA ARG A 16 -21.03 14.15 17.73
C ARG A 16 -20.99 12.89 18.61
N PRO A 17 -21.51 11.75 18.12
CA PRO A 17 -21.43 10.50 18.86
C PRO A 17 -19.98 10.11 19.13
N ARG A 18 -19.76 9.54 20.32
CA ARG A 18 -18.47 8.98 20.74
C ARG A 18 -18.04 7.87 19.77
N GLY A 19 -16.75 7.71 19.52
CA GLY A 19 -16.20 6.70 18.61
C GLY A 19 -15.78 7.23 17.23
N LEU A 20 -16.30 8.38 16.78
CA LEU A 20 -15.94 8.94 15.47
C LEU A 20 -14.63 9.75 15.49
N ALA A 21 -14.05 10.00 16.66
CA ALA A 21 -12.90 10.88 16.79
C ALA A 21 -11.68 10.35 16.02
N ALA A 22 -11.43 9.03 16.05
CA ALA A 22 -10.36 8.39 15.29
C ALA A 22 -10.45 8.68 13.79
N THR A 23 -11.67 8.61 13.21
CA THR A 23 -11.89 8.90 11.78
C THR A 23 -11.64 10.36 11.42
N VAL A 24 -12.00 11.30 12.31
CA VAL A 24 -11.75 12.74 12.12
C VAL A 24 -10.26 13.05 12.20
N ILE A 25 -9.56 12.44 13.17
CA ILE A 25 -8.10 12.55 13.32
C ILE A 25 -7.42 12.01 12.07
N ALA A 26 -7.80 10.81 11.63
CA ALA A 26 -7.26 10.17 10.43
C ALA A 26 -7.49 11.02 9.19
N GLY A 27 -8.74 11.46 8.94
CA GLY A 27 -9.08 12.27 7.77
C GLY A 27 -8.42 13.65 7.75
N THR A 28 -8.13 14.24 8.92
CA THR A 28 -7.39 15.49 9.01
C THR A 28 -5.89 15.26 8.80
N GLY A 29 -5.34 14.19 9.40
CA GLY A 29 -3.93 13.81 9.25
C GLY A 29 -3.58 13.43 7.81
N ILE A 30 -4.43 12.67 7.12
CA ILE A 30 -4.25 12.33 5.69
C ILE A 30 -4.27 13.60 4.85
N ARG A 31 -5.26 14.49 5.05
CA ARG A 31 -5.32 15.76 4.31
C ARG A 31 -4.10 16.64 4.55
N LEU A 32 -3.58 16.67 5.77
CA LEU A 32 -2.36 17.41 6.09
C LEU A 32 -1.14 16.78 5.42
N ALA A 33 -0.98 15.45 5.50
CA ALA A 33 0.09 14.72 4.84
C ALA A 33 0.09 14.97 3.32
N TRP A 34 -1.09 14.98 2.70
CA TRP A 34 -1.26 15.20 1.26
C TRP A 34 -0.87 16.60 0.77
N LYS A 35 -0.70 17.57 1.66
CA LYS A 35 -0.15 18.90 1.29
C LYS A 35 1.34 18.83 0.92
N SER A 36 2.05 17.80 1.40
CA SER A 36 3.47 17.61 1.09
C SER A 36 3.67 17.22 -0.37
N GLN A 37 4.39 18.07 -1.12
CA GLN A 37 4.76 17.79 -2.51
C GLN A 37 5.58 16.52 -2.65
N TRP A 38 6.50 16.30 -1.70
CA TRP A 38 7.37 15.14 -1.69
C TRP A 38 6.59 13.85 -1.44
N LEU A 39 5.58 13.86 -0.57
CA LEU A 39 4.70 12.71 -0.38
C LEU A 39 3.95 12.38 -1.66
N ARG A 40 3.36 13.38 -2.33
CA ARG A 40 2.62 13.16 -3.58
C ARG A 40 3.51 12.57 -4.68
N ARG A 41 4.75 13.07 -4.81
CA ARG A 41 5.74 12.53 -5.74
C ARG A 41 6.13 11.09 -5.36
N ALA A 42 6.41 10.82 -4.09
CA ALA A 42 6.75 9.48 -3.61
C ALA A 42 5.62 8.48 -3.89
N VAL A 43 4.36 8.86 -3.63
CA VAL A 43 3.20 8.03 -3.97
C VAL A 43 3.11 7.81 -5.48
N PHE A 44 3.28 8.85 -6.30
CA PHE A 44 3.27 8.70 -7.76
C PHE A 44 4.35 7.70 -8.23
N PHE A 45 5.58 7.82 -7.73
CA PHE A 45 6.66 6.90 -8.07
C PHE A 45 6.46 5.50 -7.50
N ALA A 46 5.75 5.35 -6.37
CA ALA A 46 5.44 4.05 -5.79
C ALA A 46 4.56 3.18 -6.72
N TRP A 47 3.84 3.80 -7.65
CA TRP A 47 3.02 3.10 -8.64
C TRP A 47 3.82 2.70 -9.88
N SER A 48 5.05 3.20 -10.08
CA SER A 48 5.84 2.88 -11.27
C SER A 48 6.22 1.40 -11.40
N PRO A 49 6.54 0.65 -10.33
CA PRO A 49 6.84 -0.77 -10.46
C PRO A 49 5.61 -1.56 -10.93
N ALA A 50 4.40 -1.13 -10.61
CA ALA A 50 3.18 -1.81 -11.06
C ALA A 50 3.08 -1.81 -12.60
N LEU A 51 3.55 -0.74 -13.27
CA LEU A 51 3.60 -0.69 -14.73
C LEU A 51 4.58 -1.72 -15.32
N VAL A 52 5.73 -1.91 -14.68
CA VAL A 52 6.73 -2.91 -15.10
C VAL A 52 6.18 -4.32 -14.95
N PHE A 53 5.57 -4.61 -13.80
CA PHE A 53 4.98 -5.93 -13.54
C PHE A 53 3.76 -6.21 -14.42
N ALA A 54 2.97 -5.19 -14.79
CA ALA A 54 1.85 -5.37 -15.73
C ALA A 54 2.31 -5.95 -17.07
N GLY A 55 3.50 -5.55 -17.56
CA GLY A 55 4.11 -6.16 -18.74
C GLY A 55 4.42 -7.65 -18.55
N GLY A 56 4.85 -8.06 -17.36
CA GLY A 56 5.07 -9.48 -17.02
C GLY A 56 3.78 -10.30 -16.97
N PHE A 57 2.69 -9.74 -16.43
CA PHE A 57 1.37 -10.37 -16.49
C PHE A 57 0.90 -10.55 -17.93
N PHE A 58 1.02 -9.50 -18.75
CA PHE A 58 0.66 -9.57 -20.15
C PHE A 58 1.46 -10.63 -20.90
N ALA A 59 2.79 -10.63 -20.75
CA ALA A 59 3.66 -11.59 -21.41
C ALA A 59 3.32 -13.03 -21.04
N PHE A 60 3.03 -13.30 -19.76
CA PHE A 60 2.61 -14.62 -19.31
C PHE A 60 1.26 -15.04 -19.92
N GLU A 61 0.24 -14.18 -19.86
CA GLU A 61 -1.09 -14.52 -20.37
C GLU A 61 -1.07 -14.75 -21.89
N GLN A 62 -0.27 -13.99 -22.64
CA GLN A 62 -0.07 -14.22 -24.08
C GLN A 62 0.65 -15.56 -24.35
N ALA A 63 1.69 -15.89 -23.57
CA ALA A 63 2.40 -17.17 -23.73
C ALA A 63 1.50 -18.39 -23.40
N VAL A 64 0.60 -18.26 -22.41
CA VAL A 64 -0.37 -19.30 -22.08
C VAL A 64 -1.39 -19.49 -23.21
N GLU A 65 -1.89 -18.41 -23.80
CA GLU A 65 -2.81 -18.46 -24.94
C GLU A 65 -2.16 -19.09 -26.19
N GLU A 66 -0.92 -18.70 -26.50
CA GLU A 66 -0.17 -19.26 -27.63
C GLU A 66 0.12 -20.76 -27.45
N ARG A 67 0.41 -21.21 -26.22
CA ARG A 67 0.54 -22.64 -25.88
C ARG A 67 -0.77 -23.41 -26.06
N LEU A 68 -1.92 -22.79 -25.81
CA LEU A 68 -3.22 -23.42 -26.09
C LEU A 68 -3.49 -23.56 -27.59
N LEU A 69 -2.81 -22.76 -28.43
CA LEU A 69 -3.00 -22.69 -29.87
C LEU A 69 -1.92 -23.42 -30.70
N GLY A 70 -0.75 -23.78 -30.15
CA GLY A 70 0.35 -24.40 -30.93
C GLY A 70 1.52 -25.03 -30.14
N ASP A 71 2.25 -25.89 -30.87
CA ASP A 71 3.28 -26.91 -30.50
C ASP A 71 4.34 -26.53 -29.43
N GLU A 72 4.79 -27.52 -28.65
CA GLU A 72 5.67 -27.38 -27.46
C GLU A 72 7.02 -26.67 -27.72
N ALA A 73 7.45 -26.58 -28.98
CA ALA A 73 8.73 -26.00 -29.39
C ALA A 73 8.81 -24.47 -29.23
N ASP A 74 7.67 -23.74 -29.21
CA ASP A 74 7.67 -22.27 -29.11
C ASP A 74 7.66 -21.75 -27.66
N VAL A 75 7.29 -22.58 -26.69
CA VAL A 75 7.35 -22.23 -25.26
C VAL A 75 8.81 -22.07 -24.79
N LEU A 76 9.71 -22.92 -25.29
CA LEU A 76 11.15 -22.83 -25.07
C LEU A 76 11.76 -21.57 -25.73
N ARG A 77 11.20 -21.11 -26.85
CA ARG A 77 11.59 -19.84 -27.49
C ARG A 77 11.07 -18.61 -26.74
N ALA A 78 9.84 -18.67 -26.24
CA ALA A 78 9.26 -17.63 -25.39
C ALA A 78 10.08 -17.45 -24.10
N GLY A 79 10.51 -18.54 -23.45
CA GLY A 79 11.42 -18.49 -22.30
C GLY A 79 12.72 -17.73 -22.59
N GLY A 80 13.35 -17.98 -23.73
CA GLY A 80 14.56 -17.27 -24.17
C GLY A 80 14.33 -15.78 -24.52
N ALA A 81 13.12 -15.39 -24.93
CA ALA A 81 12.78 -13.99 -25.17
C ALA A 81 12.79 -13.15 -23.87
N PHE A 82 12.67 -13.81 -22.71
CA PHE A 82 12.62 -13.16 -21.41
C PHE A 82 13.97 -13.11 -20.68
N ASP A 83 15.03 -13.73 -21.20
CA ASP A 83 16.38 -13.74 -20.58
C ASP A 83 16.97 -12.33 -20.36
N GLY A 84 16.49 -11.32 -21.11
CA GLY A 84 16.87 -9.91 -20.95
C GLY A 84 16.07 -9.11 -19.90
N LEU A 85 15.00 -9.66 -19.31
CA LEU A 85 14.09 -8.96 -18.39
C LEU A 85 14.52 -9.01 -16.91
N GLY A 86 15.74 -9.47 -16.63
CA GLY A 86 16.28 -9.57 -15.28
C GLY A 86 15.46 -10.51 -14.38
N MET A 87 15.16 -10.09 -13.14
CA MET A 87 14.45 -10.93 -12.17
C MET A 87 13.06 -11.38 -12.66
N ILE A 88 12.33 -10.55 -13.40
CA ILE A 88 11.01 -10.88 -13.93
C ILE A 88 11.12 -12.00 -14.99
N GLY A 89 12.15 -11.92 -15.84
CA GLY A 89 12.42 -12.93 -16.86
C GLY A 89 12.75 -14.29 -16.27
N VAL A 90 13.63 -14.33 -15.27
CA VAL A 90 13.97 -15.57 -14.54
C VAL A 90 12.74 -16.18 -13.88
N MET A 91 11.90 -15.36 -13.23
CA MET A 91 10.67 -15.84 -12.60
C MET A 91 9.67 -16.38 -13.61
N LEU A 92 9.57 -15.74 -14.77
CA LEU A 92 8.67 -16.16 -15.86
C LEU A 92 9.18 -17.45 -16.52
N ALA A 93 10.49 -17.59 -16.74
CA ALA A 93 11.09 -18.80 -17.27
C ALA A 93 10.94 -20.01 -16.31
N ASP A 94 11.20 -19.82 -15.00
CA ASP A 94 10.99 -20.86 -13.99
C ASP A 94 9.51 -21.27 -13.88
N ALA A 95 8.62 -20.28 -13.93
CA ALA A 95 7.18 -20.47 -13.96
C ALA A 95 6.71 -21.27 -15.18
N LEU A 96 7.16 -20.89 -16.38
CA LEU A 96 6.82 -21.56 -17.63
C LEU A 96 7.42 -22.96 -17.73
N GLY A 97 8.60 -23.19 -17.14
CA GLY A 97 9.20 -24.52 -17.02
C GLY A 97 8.42 -25.45 -16.10
N ALA A 98 7.98 -24.95 -14.94
CA ALA A 98 7.13 -25.71 -14.01
C ALA A 98 5.71 -25.95 -14.57
N ALA A 99 5.25 -25.09 -15.48
CA ALA A 99 3.97 -25.21 -16.19
C ALA A 99 3.93 -26.36 -17.21
N ALA A 100 5.08 -26.89 -17.61
CA ALA A 100 5.14 -27.85 -18.72
C ALA A 100 4.34 -29.13 -18.44
N ASP A 101 4.24 -29.54 -17.17
CA ASP A 101 3.58 -30.78 -16.73
C ASP A 101 2.28 -30.55 -15.91
N ALA A 102 1.87 -29.30 -15.67
CA ALA A 102 0.79 -28.94 -14.73
C ALA A 102 -0.48 -28.42 -15.42
N ASP A 103 -1.61 -28.49 -14.70
CA ASP A 103 -2.87 -27.86 -15.12
C ASP A 103 -2.68 -26.35 -15.35
N VAL A 104 -3.30 -25.81 -16.41
CA VAL A 104 -3.11 -24.42 -16.84
C VAL A 104 -3.59 -23.44 -15.76
N ASP A 105 -4.69 -23.78 -15.09
CA ASP A 105 -5.25 -22.94 -14.02
C ASP A 105 -4.37 -22.97 -12.76
N GLU A 106 -3.77 -24.11 -12.45
CA GLU A 106 -2.83 -24.24 -11.33
C GLU A 106 -1.55 -23.44 -11.59
N THR A 107 -1.00 -23.56 -12.78
CA THR A 107 0.14 -22.76 -13.24
C THR A 107 -0.18 -21.28 -13.10
N ARG A 108 -1.31 -20.82 -13.66
CA ARG A 108 -1.72 -19.41 -13.61
C ARG A 108 -1.74 -18.88 -12.17
N ARG A 109 -2.37 -19.60 -11.24
CA ARG A 109 -2.40 -19.21 -9.82
C ARG A 109 -1.00 -19.06 -9.22
N ILE A 110 -0.09 -20.00 -9.52
CA ILE A 110 1.29 -19.99 -8.99
C ILE A 110 2.06 -18.79 -9.56
N VAL A 111 2.02 -18.58 -10.88
CA VAL A 111 2.75 -17.49 -11.54
C VAL A 111 2.25 -16.13 -11.09
N TRP A 112 0.93 -15.94 -11.08
CA TRP A 112 0.32 -14.69 -10.63
C TRP A 112 0.66 -14.38 -9.18
N ALA A 113 0.60 -15.38 -8.29
CA ALA A 113 0.98 -15.22 -6.89
C ALA A 113 2.47 -14.85 -6.75
N ARG A 114 3.36 -15.47 -7.54
CA ARG A 114 4.80 -15.16 -7.54
C ARG A 114 5.09 -13.76 -8.06
N LEU A 115 4.47 -13.34 -9.16
CA LEU A 115 4.61 -11.99 -9.72
C LEU A 115 4.10 -10.93 -8.73
N LEU A 116 2.94 -11.14 -8.11
CA LEU A 116 2.42 -10.25 -7.07
C LEU A 116 3.32 -10.22 -5.84
N LEU A 117 3.86 -11.36 -5.40
CA LEU A 117 4.78 -11.42 -4.27
C LEU A 117 6.08 -10.68 -4.57
N ALA A 118 6.62 -10.84 -5.78
CA ALA A 118 7.80 -10.10 -6.23
C ALA A 118 7.54 -8.59 -6.29
N PHE A 119 6.40 -8.18 -6.82
CA PHE A 119 5.94 -6.79 -6.81
C PHE A 119 5.82 -6.23 -5.38
N MET A 120 5.26 -7.02 -4.46
CA MET A 120 5.08 -6.65 -3.05
C MET A 120 6.37 -6.71 -2.22
N ARG A 121 7.48 -7.21 -2.78
CA ARG A 121 8.75 -7.37 -2.05
C ARG A 121 9.85 -6.47 -2.59
N ALA A 122 10.04 -6.42 -3.91
CA ALA A 122 11.19 -5.77 -4.53
C ALA A 122 11.25 -4.25 -4.29
N PRO A 123 10.23 -3.44 -4.63
CA PRO A 123 10.25 -2.00 -4.38
C PRO A 123 9.84 -1.62 -2.94
N GLN A 124 9.21 -2.54 -2.20
CA GLN A 124 8.46 -2.26 -0.98
C GLN A 124 9.31 -1.58 0.12
N ALA A 125 10.53 -2.06 0.36
CA ALA A 125 11.37 -1.59 1.47
C ALA A 125 11.77 -0.11 1.32
N ILE A 126 12.24 0.28 0.13
CA ILE A 126 12.66 1.65 -0.16
C ILE A 126 11.47 2.59 -0.18
N LEU A 127 10.35 2.17 -0.77
CA LEU A 127 9.12 2.97 -0.81
C LEU A 127 8.58 3.23 0.60
N LEU A 128 8.55 2.20 1.46
CA LEU A 128 8.15 2.35 2.86
C LEU A 128 9.09 3.27 3.62
N ALA A 129 10.40 3.10 3.49
CA ALA A 129 11.39 3.96 4.16
C ALA A 129 11.16 5.45 3.81
N ILE A 130 11.00 5.76 2.53
CA ILE A 130 10.73 7.12 2.05
C ILE A 130 9.40 7.62 2.62
N VAL A 131 8.29 6.92 2.36
CA VAL A 131 6.95 7.42 2.70
C VAL A 131 6.74 7.55 4.20
N ILE A 132 7.24 6.59 4.99
CA ILE A 132 7.15 6.63 6.45
C ILE A 132 8.06 7.71 6.99
N GLY A 133 9.30 7.82 6.52
CA GLY A 133 10.22 8.89 6.94
C GLY A 133 9.67 10.30 6.69
N LEU A 134 8.81 10.47 5.67
CA LEU A 134 8.16 11.75 5.39
C LEU A 134 6.97 12.07 6.31
N VAL A 135 6.23 11.05 6.76
CA VAL A 135 4.91 11.23 7.39
C VAL A 135 4.90 10.84 8.86
N ALA A 136 5.52 9.73 9.23
CA ALA A 136 5.46 9.17 10.58
C ALA A 136 6.15 10.04 11.65
N PRO A 137 7.34 10.63 11.40
CA PRO A 137 8.04 11.33 12.46
C PRO A 137 7.22 12.45 13.11
N PRO A 138 6.60 13.40 12.38
CA PRO A 138 5.84 14.49 13.01
C PRO A 138 4.48 14.06 13.58
N LEU A 139 3.99 12.84 13.32
CA LEU A 139 2.63 12.45 13.70
C LEU A 139 2.39 12.48 15.22
N VAL A 140 3.33 11.97 16.03
CA VAL A 140 3.24 12.00 17.49
C VAL A 140 4.26 12.98 18.06
N SER A 141 5.51 13.00 17.57
CA SER A 141 6.54 13.92 18.07
C SER A 141 6.14 15.40 17.96
N GLY A 142 5.41 15.76 16.90
CA GLY A 142 4.91 17.13 16.71
C GLY A 142 3.88 17.52 17.77
N ASP A 143 2.97 16.60 18.13
CA ASP A 143 1.98 16.79 19.18
C ASP A 143 2.64 16.88 20.57
N LEU A 144 3.71 16.11 20.80
CA LEU A 144 4.51 16.19 22.03
C LEU A 144 5.22 17.53 22.14
N ARG A 145 5.90 17.99 21.08
CA ARG A 145 6.60 19.28 21.06
C ARG A 145 5.65 20.44 21.30
N ALA A 146 4.51 20.44 20.63
CA ALA A 146 3.51 21.49 20.76
C ALA A 146 2.69 21.41 22.06
N LYS A 147 2.91 20.37 22.88
CA LYS A 147 2.07 20.03 24.05
C LYS A 147 0.58 19.94 23.69
N ALA A 148 0.28 19.54 22.45
CA ALA A 148 -1.08 19.48 21.92
C ALA A 148 -1.96 18.46 22.66
N TRP A 149 -1.34 17.46 23.28
CA TRP A 149 -2.02 16.47 24.13
C TRP A 149 -2.80 17.12 25.30
N LEU A 150 -2.35 18.26 25.83
CA LEU A 150 -3.08 19.01 26.85
C LEU A 150 -4.42 19.53 26.32
N VAL A 151 -4.46 19.93 25.06
CA VAL A 151 -5.68 20.44 24.42
C VAL A 151 -6.56 19.29 23.92
N TYR A 152 -5.97 18.19 23.45
CA TYR A 152 -6.74 17.04 22.98
C TYR A 152 -7.51 16.34 24.10
N PHE A 153 -6.90 16.16 25.27
CA PHE A 153 -7.51 15.42 26.39
C PHE A 153 -8.41 16.27 27.29
N THR A 154 -8.55 17.58 27.05
CA THR A 154 -9.63 18.38 27.66
C THR A 154 -10.97 18.20 26.93
N ARG A 155 -10.94 17.65 25.72
CA ARG A 155 -12.12 17.24 24.95
C ARG A 155 -12.44 15.77 25.25
N PRO A 156 -13.67 15.30 25.00
CA PRO A 156 -14.06 13.90 25.17
C PRO A 156 -13.41 13.00 24.11
N LEU A 157 -12.07 12.86 24.16
CA LEU A 157 -11.25 12.03 23.28
C LEU A 157 -10.55 10.93 24.10
N GLY A 158 -10.78 9.68 23.74
CA GLY A 158 -10.08 8.54 24.34
C GLY A 158 -8.62 8.41 23.87
N ARG A 159 -7.75 7.83 24.72
CA ARG A 159 -6.36 7.52 24.35
C ARG A 159 -6.28 6.54 23.17
N SER A 160 -7.16 5.54 23.15
CA SER A 160 -7.26 4.56 22.07
C SER A 160 -7.72 5.19 20.76
N GLU A 161 -8.72 6.08 20.80
CA GLU A 161 -9.18 6.80 19.61
C GLU A 161 -8.08 7.68 19.01
N TYR A 162 -7.27 8.33 19.86
CA TYR A 162 -6.10 9.09 19.42
C TYR A 162 -5.07 8.19 18.71
N ILE A 163 -4.66 7.09 19.34
CA ILE A 163 -3.66 6.18 18.77
C ILE A 163 -4.18 5.55 17.48
N LEU A 164 -5.42 5.06 17.47
CA LEU A 164 -6.07 4.48 16.28
C LEU A 164 -6.18 5.51 15.15
N GLY A 165 -6.52 6.76 15.46
CA GLY A 165 -6.57 7.83 14.47
C GLY A 165 -5.21 8.09 13.83
N LYS A 166 -4.14 8.15 14.63
CA LYS A 166 -2.76 8.35 14.14
C LYS A 166 -2.26 7.13 13.35
N ALA A 167 -2.54 5.92 13.82
CA ALA A 167 -2.22 4.68 13.12
C ALA A 167 -2.94 4.59 11.78
N ALA A 168 -4.21 4.97 11.73
CA ALA A 168 -5.01 4.97 10.50
C ALA A 168 -4.46 5.93 9.43
N VAL A 169 -3.83 7.06 9.81
CA VAL A 169 -3.14 7.94 8.84
C VAL A 169 -2.05 7.18 8.10
N LEU A 170 -1.16 6.52 8.85
CA LEU A 170 -0.05 5.77 8.25
C LEU A 170 -0.56 4.53 7.52
N ALA A 171 -1.49 3.78 8.12
CA ALA A 171 -2.06 2.59 7.49
C ALA A 171 -2.72 2.91 6.15
N ALA A 172 -3.45 4.03 6.03
CA ALA A 172 -4.07 4.46 4.78
C ALA A 172 -3.03 4.81 3.72
N ILE A 173 -1.99 5.57 4.09
CA ILE A 173 -0.92 5.97 3.16
C ILE A 173 -0.09 4.76 2.72
N VAL A 174 0.25 3.85 3.64
CA VAL A 174 0.94 2.60 3.33
C VAL A 174 0.08 1.72 2.42
N SER A 175 -1.20 1.54 2.73
CA SER A 175 -2.12 0.75 1.89
C SER A 175 -2.25 1.34 0.48
N LEU A 176 -2.19 2.66 0.32
CA LEU A 176 -2.26 3.33 -0.96
C LEU A 176 -1.04 3.09 -1.87
N ILE A 177 0.11 2.74 -1.29
CA ILE A 177 1.33 2.45 -2.05
C ILE A 177 1.66 0.95 -2.14
N THR A 178 1.03 0.11 -1.32
CA THR A 178 1.26 -1.35 -1.31
C THR A 178 0.05 -2.11 -1.85
N MET A 179 -1.07 -2.05 -1.13
CA MET A 179 -2.28 -2.80 -1.41
C MET A 179 -2.97 -2.32 -2.69
N VAL A 180 -3.16 -1.01 -2.84
CA VAL A 180 -3.92 -0.45 -3.97
C VAL A 180 -3.23 -0.71 -5.31
N PRO A 181 -1.90 -0.51 -5.47
CA PRO A 181 -1.22 -0.86 -6.70
C PRO A 181 -1.26 -2.37 -6.98
N ALA A 182 -1.13 -3.22 -5.97
CA ALA A 182 -1.22 -4.68 -6.14
C ALA A 182 -2.62 -5.14 -6.60
N LEU A 183 -3.68 -4.58 -6.02
CA LEU A 183 -5.07 -4.85 -6.45
C LEU A 183 -5.32 -4.32 -7.86
N THR A 184 -4.77 -3.15 -8.19
CA THR A 184 -4.85 -2.58 -9.54
C THR A 184 -4.12 -3.48 -10.54
N LEU A 185 -2.94 -4.00 -10.18
CA LEU A 185 -2.18 -4.92 -11.01
C LEU A 185 -2.92 -6.23 -11.26
N TRP A 186 -3.53 -6.82 -10.23
CA TRP A 186 -4.41 -7.98 -10.40
C TRP A 186 -5.59 -7.67 -11.34
N LEU A 187 -6.27 -6.54 -11.14
CA LEU A 187 -7.40 -6.14 -11.97
C LEU A 187 -6.98 -5.92 -13.44
N VAL A 188 -5.86 -5.23 -13.67
CA VAL A 188 -5.32 -5.02 -15.01
C VAL A 188 -4.93 -6.35 -15.65
N GLY A 189 -4.29 -7.27 -14.91
CA GLY A 189 -3.99 -8.61 -15.40
C GLY A 189 -5.23 -9.36 -15.86
N VAL A 190 -6.33 -9.26 -15.11
CA VAL A 190 -7.62 -9.89 -15.47
C VAL A 190 -8.22 -9.23 -16.71
N LEU A 191 -8.20 -7.90 -16.80
CA LEU A 191 -8.77 -7.15 -17.92
C LEU A 191 -8.01 -7.34 -19.24
N VAL A 192 -6.71 -7.61 -19.15
CA VAL A 192 -5.84 -7.81 -20.31
C VAL A 192 -5.80 -9.29 -20.74
N SER A 193 -6.20 -10.21 -19.85
CA SER A 193 -6.23 -11.64 -20.19
C SER A 193 -7.26 -11.93 -21.29
N PRO A 194 -6.93 -12.83 -22.25
CA PRO A 194 -7.86 -13.22 -23.33
C PRO A 194 -9.14 -13.92 -22.85
N SER A 195 -9.15 -14.47 -21.63
CA SER A 195 -10.26 -15.30 -21.13
C SER A 195 -10.86 -14.78 -19.82
N VAL A 196 -12.19 -14.81 -19.73
CA VAL A 196 -12.94 -14.39 -18.52
C VAL A 196 -12.80 -15.36 -17.35
N THR A 197 -12.38 -16.59 -17.61
CA THR A 197 -12.16 -17.64 -16.61
C THR A 197 -10.99 -17.31 -15.69
N VAL A 198 -10.05 -16.45 -16.12
CA VAL A 198 -8.91 -16.00 -15.29
C VAL A 198 -9.37 -15.32 -14.00
N ALA A 199 -10.44 -14.53 -14.05
CA ALA A 199 -11.01 -13.90 -12.86
C ALA A 199 -11.47 -14.95 -11.82
N ALA A 200 -12.13 -16.01 -12.30
CA ALA A 200 -12.59 -17.10 -11.46
C ALA A 200 -11.43 -17.98 -10.98
N ALA A 201 -10.39 -18.19 -11.78
CA ALA A 201 -9.23 -18.98 -11.41
C ALA A 201 -8.34 -18.29 -10.35
N THR A 202 -8.37 -16.96 -10.27
CA THR A 202 -7.47 -16.15 -9.43
C THR A 202 -8.18 -15.35 -8.34
N TRP A 203 -9.40 -15.76 -7.97
CA TRP A 203 -10.25 -15.05 -6.99
C TRP A 203 -9.64 -14.96 -5.58
N ASP A 204 -8.70 -15.84 -5.23
CA ASP A 204 -8.02 -15.85 -3.93
C ASP A 204 -6.98 -14.72 -3.81
N LEU A 205 -6.47 -14.21 -4.92
CA LEU A 205 -5.37 -13.24 -4.93
C LEU A 205 -5.71 -11.91 -4.25
N PRO A 206 -6.87 -11.26 -4.47
CA PRO A 206 -7.25 -10.05 -3.75
C PRO A 206 -7.21 -10.20 -2.22
N VAL A 207 -7.66 -11.34 -1.70
CA VAL A 207 -7.64 -11.63 -0.25
C VAL A 207 -6.20 -11.80 0.23
N ARG A 208 -5.37 -12.53 -0.52
CA ARG A 208 -3.95 -12.72 -0.19
C ARG A 208 -3.16 -11.41 -0.27
N ILE A 209 -3.48 -10.53 -1.22
CA ILE A 209 -2.92 -9.16 -1.32
C ILE A 209 -3.28 -8.37 -0.07
N ALA A 210 -4.55 -8.39 0.36
CA ALA A 210 -5.00 -7.67 1.55
C ALA A 210 -4.29 -8.21 2.82
N LEU A 211 -4.19 -9.53 2.97
CA LEU A 211 -3.50 -10.16 4.10
C LEU A 211 -2.00 -9.86 4.11
N ALA A 212 -1.31 -9.98 2.97
CA ALA A 212 0.11 -9.66 2.85
C ALA A 212 0.37 -8.16 3.14
N SER A 213 -0.50 -7.29 2.63
CA SER A 213 -0.44 -5.85 2.90
C SER A 213 -0.66 -5.55 4.38
N ALA A 214 -1.60 -6.21 5.05
CA ALA A 214 -1.86 -6.05 6.47
C ALA A 214 -0.68 -6.57 7.33
N ALA A 215 -0.15 -7.75 6.99
CA ALA A 215 1.00 -8.35 7.65
C ALA A 215 2.25 -7.46 7.61
N LEU A 216 2.39 -6.63 6.57
CA LEU A 216 3.41 -5.61 6.48
C LEU A 216 3.01 -4.31 7.20
N THR A 217 1.82 -3.79 6.92
CA THR A 217 1.37 -2.48 7.40
C THR A 217 1.30 -2.41 8.91
N VAL A 218 0.75 -3.43 9.57
CA VAL A 218 0.54 -3.43 11.02
C VAL A 218 1.86 -3.26 11.80
N PRO A 219 2.88 -4.13 11.65
CA PRO A 219 4.12 -3.97 12.40
C PRO A 219 4.85 -2.68 12.04
N THR A 220 4.86 -2.31 10.76
CA THR A 220 5.49 -1.09 10.26
C THR A 220 4.89 0.18 10.87
N VAL A 221 3.56 0.29 10.90
CA VAL A 221 2.85 1.43 11.50
C VAL A 221 3.08 1.50 13.00
N LEU A 222 3.00 0.37 13.69
CA LEU A 222 3.21 0.31 15.14
C LEU A 222 4.63 0.74 15.52
N LEU A 223 5.63 0.24 14.80
CA LEU A 223 7.03 0.60 15.03
C LEU A 223 7.30 2.07 14.73
N ALA A 224 6.78 2.59 13.62
CA ALA A 224 6.93 3.99 13.25
C ALA A 224 6.29 4.95 14.28
N LEU A 225 5.10 4.60 14.80
CA LEU A 225 4.47 5.35 15.88
C LEU A 225 5.23 5.23 17.21
N ALA A 226 5.78 4.06 17.52
CA ALA A 226 6.60 3.87 18.70
C ALA A 226 7.81 4.82 18.65
N TYR A 227 8.57 4.86 17.57
CA TYR A 227 9.68 5.80 17.43
C TYR A 227 9.25 7.27 17.47
N SER A 228 8.13 7.62 16.82
CA SER A 228 7.58 8.98 16.88
C SER A 228 7.21 9.41 18.31
N SER A 229 6.85 8.46 19.18
CA SER A 229 6.47 8.74 20.58
C SER A 229 7.66 8.94 21.53
N LEU A 230 8.86 8.47 21.17
CA LEU A 230 10.04 8.50 22.05
C LEU A 230 10.77 9.85 22.04
N THR A 231 10.41 10.76 21.14
CA THR A 231 11.12 12.04 20.97
C THR A 231 10.16 13.17 20.63
N THR A 232 10.50 14.39 21.08
CA THR A 232 9.87 15.64 20.66
C THR A 232 10.45 16.15 19.34
N GLU A 233 11.62 15.63 18.95
CA GLU A 233 12.35 16.00 17.75
C GLU A 233 12.03 15.07 16.59
N SER A 234 11.17 15.53 15.67
CA SER A 234 10.77 14.75 14.48
C SER A 234 11.94 14.33 13.61
N ARG A 235 13.06 15.07 13.64
CA ARG A 235 14.29 14.68 12.92
C ARG A 235 14.92 13.42 13.51
N ILE A 236 14.90 13.27 14.83
CA ILE A 236 15.44 12.09 15.51
C ILE A 236 14.55 10.87 15.25
N ALA A 237 13.22 11.07 15.29
CA ALA A 237 12.27 10.01 14.93
C ALA A 237 12.41 9.56 13.46
N ALA A 238 12.80 10.47 12.55
CA ALA A 238 13.07 10.13 11.15
C ALA A 238 14.36 9.31 10.99
N PHE A 239 15.40 9.57 11.79
CA PHE A 239 16.66 8.82 11.76
C PHE A 239 16.56 7.44 12.41
N ALA A 240 15.62 7.24 13.33
CA ALA A 240 15.42 5.97 14.03
C ALA A 240 14.71 4.90 13.18
N TRP A 241 14.15 5.29 12.04
CA TRP A 241 13.41 4.46 11.09
C TRP A 241 14.29 4.08 9.90
#